data_AF-A0AAD5C702-F1
#
_entry.id   AF-A0AAD5C702-F1
#
_cell.length_a   1.000
_cell.length_b   1.000
_cell.length_c   1.000
_cell.angle_alpha   90.00
_cell.angle_beta   90.00
_cell.angle_gamma   90.00
#
_symmetry.space_group_name_H-M   'P 1'
#
loop_
_entity.id
_entity.type
_entity.pdbx_description
1 polymer ?
#
loop_
_entity_poly.entity_id
_entity_poly.type
_entity_poly.pdbx_seq_one_letter_code
_entity_poly.pdbx_strand_id
1 'polypeptide(L)'
;VPGLPVLIENMVLRYVKSKADWWTNSAHYNRERIRRGATVDKTISRKNLGRLTRLWCKTEQERQHNYLRDGSYLTSEEAVAIYTTTVHWLESRKFTPIPFPPLSYKNDTKLLILALGRLKESYSMTVKLNQLQREELGLIELAYDNPHEALSRIKRHLLTQRAFKEVGIEFMDLYNYLIPVYEVEPLEKITDAYLDQYL
;
A
#
# COMPACT_ATOMS: atom_id res chain seq x y z
N VAL A 1 -22.05 -8.65 23.72
CA VAL A 1 -21.29 -9.78 24.35
C VAL A 1 -22.29 -10.87 24.71
N PRO A 2 -22.09 -12.16 24.37
CA PRO A 2 -23.07 -13.19 24.68
C PRO A 2 -23.42 -13.21 26.18
N GLY A 3 -24.72 -13.16 26.50
CA GLY A 3 -25.21 -13.18 27.89
C GLY A 3 -25.20 -11.86 28.65
N LEU A 4 -24.81 -10.73 28.03
CA LEU A 4 -24.84 -9.42 28.69
C LEU A 4 -26.28 -8.85 28.71
N PRO A 5 -26.78 -8.32 29.85
CA PRO A 5 -28.08 -7.66 29.90
C PRO A 5 -28.15 -6.45 28.96
N VAL A 6 -29.23 -6.36 28.18
CA VAL A 6 -29.43 -5.32 27.14
C VAL A 6 -29.32 -3.90 27.70
N LEU A 7 -29.81 -3.64 28.92
CA LEU A 7 -29.70 -2.33 29.56
C LEU A 7 -28.25 -1.92 29.83
N ILE A 8 -27.40 -2.88 30.21
CA ILE A 8 -25.98 -2.66 30.46
C ILE A 8 -25.26 -2.45 29.12
N GLU A 9 -25.55 -3.27 28.12
CA GLU A 9 -25.00 -3.12 26.77
C GLU A 9 -25.30 -1.73 26.18
N ASN A 10 -26.56 -1.29 26.26
CA ASN A 10 -26.97 0.03 25.79
C ASN A 10 -26.29 1.18 26.55
N MET A 11 -26.13 1.04 27.88
CA MET A 11 -25.39 2.02 28.67
C MET A 11 -23.95 2.13 28.20
N VAL A 12 -23.26 0.99 28.00
CA VAL A 12 -21.89 0.95 27.51
C VAL A 12 -21.78 1.57 26.11
N LEU A 13 -22.65 1.19 25.18
CA LEU A 13 -22.67 1.75 23.82
C LEU A 13 -22.84 3.28 23.82
N ARG A 14 -23.70 3.81 24.70
CA ARG A 14 -23.90 5.26 24.85
C ARG A 14 -22.62 5.97 25.27
N TYR A 15 -21.92 5.46 26.29
CA TYR A 15 -20.67 6.07 26.76
C TYR A 15 -19.51 5.88 25.78
N VAL A 16 -19.45 4.73 25.10
CA VAL A 16 -18.48 4.49 24.01
C VAL A 16 -18.68 5.49 22.88
N LYS A 17 -19.93 5.73 22.45
CA LYS A 17 -20.25 6.75 21.44
C LYS A 17 -19.86 8.16 21.90
N SER A 18 -20.28 8.56 23.10
CA SER A 18 -19.92 9.88 23.65
C SER A 18 -18.40 10.11 23.69
N LYS A 19 -17.63 9.09 24.10
CA LYS A 19 -16.16 9.15 24.10
C LYS A 19 -15.59 9.21 22.69
N ALA A 20 -16.18 8.47 21.74
CA ALA A 20 -15.77 8.50 20.34
C ALA A 20 -15.99 9.88 19.71
N ASP A 21 -17.14 10.51 19.95
CA ASP A 21 -17.45 11.85 19.44
C ASP A 21 -16.45 12.89 19.97
N TRP A 22 -16.18 12.87 21.28
CA TRP A 22 -15.15 13.72 21.88
C TRP A 22 -13.75 13.48 21.29
N TRP A 23 -13.39 12.21 21.09
CA TRP A 23 -12.08 11.81 20.58
C TRP A 23 -11.86 12.28 19.13
N THR A 24 -12.89 12.16 18.28
CA THR A 24 -12.90 12.58 16.88
C THR A 24 -12.89 14.10 16.75
N ASN A 25 -13.74 14.81 17.49
CA ASN A 25 -13.75 16.28 17.51
C ASN A 25 -12.38 16.84 17.94
N SER A 26 -11.77 16.23 18.95
CA SER A 26 -10.42 16.58 19.38
C SER A 26 -9.35 16.28 18.31
N ALA A 27 -9.52 15.24 17.48
CA ALA A 27 -8.62 14.95 16.38
C ALA A 27 -8.71 16.04 15.29
N HIS A 28 -9.91 16.43 14.89
CA HIS A 28 -10.13 17.48 13.89
C HIS A 28 -9.63 18.86 14.36
N TYR A 29 -9.94 19.23 15.60
CA TYR A 29 -9.47 20.49 16.19
C TYR A 29 -7.93 20.60 16.16
N ASN A 30 -7.24 19.56 16.60
CA ASN A 30 -5.77 19.57 16.59
C ASN A 30 -5.21 19.52 15.17
N ARG A 31 -5.86 18.81 14.24
CA ARG A 31 -5.43 18.77 12.84
C ARG A 31 -5.46 20.16 12.21
N GLU A 32 -6.53 20.91 12.44
CA GLU A 32 -6.65 22.27 11.91
C GLU A 32 -5.63 23.23 12.51
N ARG A 33 -5.32 23.09 13.81
CA ARG A 33 -4.22 23.86 14.45
C ARG A 33 -2.86 23.56 13.85
N ILE A 34 -2.54 22.28 13.62
CA ILE A 34 -1.30 21.85 12.97
C ILE A 34 -1.22 22.43 11.56
N ARG A 35 -2.30 22.31 10.78
CA ARG A 35 -2.38 22.82 9.42
C ARG A 35 -2.14 24.33 9.32
N ARG A 36 -2.64 25.10 10.30
CA ARG A 36 -2.46 26.57 10.37
C ARG A 36 -1.09 27.00 10.91
N GLY A 37 -0.23 26.07 11.32
CA GLY A 37 1.06 26.41 11.92
C GLY A 37 0.95 27.04 13.31
N ALA A 38 -0.15 26.79 14.04
CA ALA A 38 -0.25 27.23 15.43
C ALA A 38 0.78 26.49 16.31
N THR A 39 1.15 27.07 17.46
CA THR A 39 2.03 26.40 18.42
C THR A 39 1.36 25.11 18.92
N VAL A 40 1.96 23.97 18.58
CA VAL A 40 1.49 22.63 18.93
C VAL A 40 2.69 21.77 19.34
N ASP A 41 2.56 21.05 20.46
CA ASP A 41 3.61 20.15 20.93
C ASP A 41 3.81 18.97 19.98
N LYS A 42 5.06 18.52 19.84
CA LYS A 42 5.43 17.33 19.04
C LYS A 42 4.63 16.08 19.44
N THR A 43 4.31 15.93 20.71
CA THR A 43 3.51 14.81 21.22
C THR A 43 2.07 14.86 20.74
N ILE A 44 1.49 16.06 20.59
CA ILE A 44 0.15 16.27 20.05
C ILE A 44 0.14 15.92 18.56
N SER A 45 1.15 16.36 17.79
CA SER A 45 1.24 16.01 16.36
C SER A 45 1.34 14.50 16.14
N ARG A 46 2.20 13.80 16.90
CA ARG A 46 2.32 12.33 16.83
C ARG A 46 1.02 11.62 17.23
N LYS A 47 0.36 12.07 18.30
CA LYS A 47 -0.94 11.52 18.71
C LYS A 47 -1.98 11.77 17.62
N ASN A 48 -2.02 12.97 17.04
CA ASN A 48 -2.97 13.35 16.01
C ASN A 48 -2.83 12.47 14.76
N LEU A 49 -1.60 12.25 14.29
CA LEU A 49 -1.31 11.32 13.20
C LEU A 49 -1.91 9.94 13.49
N GLY A 50 -1.62 9.35 14.66
CA GLY A 50 -2.18 8.05 15.03
C GLY A 50 -3.71 8.03 15.15
N ARG A 51 -4.35 9.16 15.50
CA ARG A 51 -5.82 9.28 15.48
C ARG A 51 -6.36 9.28 14.05
N LEU A 52 -5.77 10.09 13.18
CA LEU A 52 -6.20 10.23 11.79
C LEU A 52 -5.99 8.92 11.01
N THR A 53 -4.88 8.21 11.23
CA THR A 53 -4.67 6.87 10.65
C THR A 53 -5.79 5.91 11.04
N ARG A 54 -6.20 5.87 12.32
CA ARG A 54 -7.30 5.00 12.77
C ARG A 54 -8.65 5.40 12.16
N LEU A 55 -8.93 6.70 12.07
CA LEU A 55 -10.15 7.19 11.41
C LEU A 55 -10.16 6.80 9.93
N TRP A 56 -9.05 6.98 9.24
CA TRP A 56 -8.90 6.60 7.84
C TRP A 56 -9.11 5.11 7.62
N CYS A 57 -8.45 4.24 8.41
CA CYS A 57 -8.62 2.79 8.28
C CYS A 57 -10.06 2.34 8.56
N LYS A 58 -10.75 2.97 9.54
CA LYS A 58 -12.15 2.66 9.83
C LYS A 58 -13.05 3.02 8.64
N THR A 59 -12.86 4.20 8.06
CA THR A 59 -13.62 4.62 6.87
C THR A 59 -13.30 3.74 5.66
N GLU A 60 -12.05 3.34 5.47
CA GLU A 60 -11.66 2.46 4.37
C GLU A 60 -12.25 1.05 4.52
N GLN A 61 -12.29 0.50 5.74
CA GLN A 61 -12.99 -0.77 6.00
C GLN A 61 -14.48 -0.70 5.65
N GLU A 62 -15.15 0.39 6.03
CA GLU A 62 -16.55 0.63 5.70
C GLU A 62 -16.75 0.78 4.19
N ARG A 63 -15.86 1.51 3.50
CA ARG A 63 -15.91 1.68 2.04
C ARG A 63 -15.80 0.34 1.30
N GLN A 64 -14.87 -0.52 1.72
CA GLN A 64 -14.68 -1.86 1.14
C GLN A 64 -15.87 -2.78 1.44
N HIS A 65 -16.41 -2.73 2.66
CA HIS A 65 -17.62 -3.47 3.02
C HIS A 65 -18.83 -3.04 2.16
N ASN A 66 -19.04 -1.74 2.00
CA ASN A 66 -20.12 -1.20 1.17
C ASN A 66 -19.96 -1.62 -0.29
N TYR A 67 -18.74 -1.64 -0.85
CA TYR A 67 -18.52 -2.13 -2.22
C TYR A 67 -18.94 -3.60 -2.39
N LEU A 68 -18.61 -4.48 -1.44
CA LEU A 68 -19.02 -5.89 -1.50
C LEU A 68 -20.52 -6.07 -1.30
N ARG A 69 -21.16 -5.21 -0.50
CA ARG A 69 -22.60 -5.23 -0.25
C ARG A 69 -23.40 -4.70 -1.43
N ASP A 70 -22.99 -3.55 -1.97
CA ASP A 70 -23.74 -2.79 -2.97
C ASP A 70 -23.40 -3.25 -4.40
N GLY A 71 -22.23 -3.90 -4.59
CA GLY A 71 -21.75 -4.38 -5.87
C GLY A 71 -20.85 -3.38 -6.60
N SER A 72 -20.51 -3.69 -7.85
CA SER A 72 -19.68 -2.81 -8.69
C SER A 72 -20.38 -1.48 -8.96
N TYR A 73 -19.70 -0.36 -8.68
CA TYR A 73 -20.17 0.98 -9.05
C TYR A 73 -20.10 1.23 -10.57
N LEU A 74 -19.32 0.42 -11.30
CA LEU A 74 -19.26 0.44 -12.75
C LEU A 74 -20.34 -0.48 -13.32
N THR A 75 -21.21 0.06 -14.16
CA THR A 75 -22.24 -0.74 -14.84
C THR A 75 -21.61 -1.59 -15.94
N SER A 76 -22.26 -2.71 -16.28
CA SER A 76 -21.77 -3.60 -17.35
C SER A 76 -21.69 -2.91 -18.71
N GLU A 77 -22.63 -2.00 -19.02
CA GLU A 77 -22.64 -1.24 -20.27
C GLU A 77 -21.44 -0.29 -20.35
N GLU A 78 -21.16 0.46 -19.29
CA GLU A 78 -19.98 1.34 -19.22
C GLU A 78 -18.68 0.53 -19.31
N ALA A 79 -18.60 -0.62 -18.62
CA ALA A 79 -17.44 -1.50 -18.69
C ALA A 79 -17.17 -1.99 -20.11
N VAL A 80 -18.21 -2.41 -20.84
CA VAL A 80 -18.12 -2.83 -22.24
C VAL A 80 -17.70 -1.66 -23.14
N ALA A 81 -18.22 -0.46 -22.91
CA ALA A 81 -17.85 0.74 -23.66
C ALA A 81 -16.36 1.10 -23.46
N ILE A 82 -15.88 1.10 -22.21
CA ILE A 82 -14.46 1.34 -21.88
C ILE A 82 -13.56 0.28 -22.51
N TYR A 83 -13.94 -1.00 -22.40
CA TYR A 83 -13.18 -2.10 -22.97
C TYR A 83 -13.09 -1.98 -24.51
N THR A 84 -14.22 -1.79 -25.18
CA THR A 84 -14.31 -1.68 -26.64
C THR A 84 -13.50 -0.49 -27.16
N THR A 85 -13.59 0.65 -26.48
CA THR A 85 -12.81 1.85 -26.82
C THR A 85 -11.32 1.59 -26.69
N THR A 86 -10.89 0.90 -25.62
CA THR A 86 -9.49 0.53 -25.41
C THR A 86 -8.99 -0.42 -26.50
N VAL A 87 -9.79 -1.43 -26.88
CA VAL A 87 -9.44 -2.40 -27.95
C VAL A 87 -9.24 -1.68 -29.27
N HIS A 88 -10.20 -0.86 -29.71
CA HIS A 88 -10.08 -0.11 -30.95
C HIS A 88 -8.90 0.85 -30.96
N TRP A 89 -8.61 1.50 -29.83
CA TRP A 89 -7.43 2.34 -29.70
C TRP A 89 -6.15 1.53 -29.91
N LEU A 90 -5.96 0.40 -29.22
CA LEU A 90 -4.77 -0.43 -29.34
C LEU A 90 -4.60 -1.03 -30.76
N GLU A 91 -5.70 -1.44 -31.39
CA GLU A 91 -5.71 -1.90 -32.79
C GLU A 91 -5.28 -0.79 -33.76
N SER A 92 -5.82 0.43 -33.59
CA SER A 92 -5.45 1.58 -34.42
C SER A 92 -3.96 1.93 -34.32
N ARG A 93 -3.36 1.69 -33.15
CA ARG A 93 -1.93 1.89 -32.89
C ARG A 93 -1.07 0.68 -33.28
N LYS A 94 -1.68 -0.40 -33.79
CA LYS A 94 -1.03 -1.68 -34.11
C LYS A 94 -0.17 -2.18 -32.93
N PHE A 95 -0.69 -2.03 -31.72
CA PHE A 95 0.03 -2.39 -30.50
C PHE A 95 0.25 -3.91 -30.43
N THR A 96 1.50 -4.32 -30.22
CA THR A 96 1.84 -5.72 -29.94
C THR A 96 1.84 -5.93 -28.42
N PRO A 97 1.00 -6.84 -27.88
CA PRO A 97 0.98 -7.12 -26.45
C PRO A 97 2.35 -7.47 -25.89
N ILE A 98 2.65 -6.96 -24.70
CA ILE A 98 3.92 -7.23 -24.01
C ILE A 98 3.96 -8.72 -23.65
N PRO A 99 4.96 -9.49 -24.11
CA PRO A 99 5.05 -10.91 -23.80
C PRO A 99 5.46 -11.12 -22.35
N PHE A 100 5.33 -12.36 -21.86
CA PHE A 100 5.97 -12.73 -20.59
C PHE A 100 7.50 -12.67 -20.73
N PRO A 101 8.26 -12.24 -19.70
CA PRO A 101 9.72 -12.24 -19.73
C PRO A 101 10.28 -13.63 -20.11
N PRO A 102 10.88 -13.81 -21.30
CA PRO A 102 11.29 -15.14 -21.75
C PRO A 102 12.43 -15.68 -20.88
N LEU A 103 12.60 -17.00 -20.80
CA LEU A 103 13.62 -17.64 -19.96
C LEU A 103 15.02 -17.07 -20.18
N SER A 104 15.38 -16.84 -21.45
CA SER A 104 16.64 -16.22 -21.86
C SER A 104 16.38 -14.87 -22.53
N TYR A 105 16.14 -13.83 -21.72
CA TYR A 105 15.99 -12.46 -22.23
C TYR A 105 17.32 -11.70 -22.14
N LYS A 106 17.73 -11.06 -23.24
CA LYS A 106 19.03 -10.38 -23.34
C LYS A 106 19.21 -9.24 -22.32
N ASN A 107 18.12 -8.62 -21.89
CA ASN A 107 18.17 -7.45 -21.00
C ASN A 107 17.81 -7.79 -19.54
N ASP A 108 17.53 -9.04 -19.19
CA ASP A 108 17.08 -9.44 -17.85
C ASP A 108 17.99 -8.92 -16.74
N THR A 109 19.29 -9.19 -16.87
CA THR A 109 20.27 -8.79 -15.84
C THR A 109 20.35 -7.27 -15.72
N LYS A 110 20.19 -6.53 -16.83
CA LYS A 110 20.20 -5.06 -16.81
C LYS A 110 18.98 -4.51 -16.07
N LEU A 111 17.79 -5.05 -16.35
CA LEU A 111 16.56 -4.66 -15.66
C LEU A 111 16.63 -4.99 -14.16
N LEU A 112 17.17 -6.17 -13.81
CA LEU A 112 17.37 -6.54 -12.41
C LEU A 112 18.32 -5.57 -11.71
N ILE A 113 19.46 -5.23 -12.32
CA ILE A 113 20.42 -4.28 -11.72
C ILE A 113 19.77 -2.90 -11.49
N LEU A 114 18.96 -2.42 -12.43
CA LEU A 114 18.22 -1.16 -12.28
C LEU A 114 17.19 -1.23 -11.13
N ALA A 115 16.44 -2.33 -11.06
CA ALA A 115 15.46 -2.56 -10.01
C ALA A 115 16.12 -2.61 -8.62
N LEU A 116 17.18 -3.38 -8.46
CA LEU A 116 17.94 -3.49 -7.22
C LEU A 116 18.61 -2.15 -6.83
N GLY A 117 19.07 -1.37 -7.81
CA GLY A 117 19.60 -0.04 -7.61
C GLY A 117 18.58 0.90 -6.96
N ARG A 118 17.37 0.98 -7.52
CA ARG A 118 16.26 1.78 -6.96
C ARG A 118 15.89 1.35 -5.54
N LEU A 119 15.85 0.05 -5.26
CA LEU A 119 15.54 -0.45 -3.90
C LEU A 119 16.63 -0.08 -2.90
N LYS A 120 17.90 -0.18 -3.29
CA LYS A 120 19.05 0.17 -2.43
C LYS A 120 19.11 1.68 -2.12
N GLU A 121 18.75 2.54 -3.08
CA GLU A 121 18.73 4.00 -2.89
C GLU A 121 17.84 4.43 -1.71
N SER A 122 16.72 3.73 -1.50
CA SER A 122 15.75 4.01 -0.42
C SER A 122 16.35 3.92 0.99
N TYR A 123 17.47 3.19 1.15
CA TYR A 123 18.12 3.00 2.45
C TYR A 123 19.44 3.78 2.61
N SER A 124 19.89 4.48 1.56
CA SER A 124 21.22 5.10 1.52
C SER A 124 21.41 6.24 2.53
N MET A 125 20.32 6.88 2.97
CA MET A 125 20.34 7.97 3.97
C MET A 125 19.94 7.53 5.37
N THR A 126 19.61 6.26 5.58
CA THR A 126 19.00 5.79 6.84
C THR A 126 20.06 5.24 7.79
N VAL A 127 20.35 5.97 8.87
CA VAL A 127 21.38 5.61 9.86
C VAL A 127 21.00 4.39 10.70
N LYS A 128 19.70 4.15 10.93
CA LYS A 128 19.20 3.04 11.75
C LYS A 128 18.22 2.19 10.97
N LEU A 129 18.62 0.97 10.68
CA LEU A 129 17.80 0.00 9.96
C LEU A 129 17.05 -0.90 10.94
N ASN A 130 15.76 -1.11 10.67
CA ASN A 130 14.94 -2.11 11.35
C ASN A 130 15.28 -3.54 10.83
N GLN A 131 14.64 -4.57 11.38
CA GLN A 131 14.93 -5.95 10.97
C GLN A 131 14.55 -6.23 9.51
N LEU A 132 13.36 -5.79 9.07
CA LEU A 132 12.86 -6.00 7.71
C LEU A 132 13.75 -5.33 6.66
N GLN A 133 14.25 -4.12 6.95
CA GLN A 133 15.16 -3.38 6.08
C GLN A 133 16.53 -4.06 5.96
N ARG A 134 17.02 -4.70 7.02
CA ARG A 134 18.25 -5.50 6.96
C ARG A 134 18.05 -6.77 6.13
N GLU A 135 16.91 -7.44 6.31
CA GLU A 135 16.53 -8.58 5.49
C GLU A 135 16.42 -8.20 4.01
N GLU A 136 15.81 -7.06 3.71
CA GLU A 136 15.73 -6.52 2.35
C GLU A 136 17.11 -6.27 1.74
N LEU A 137 18.01 -5.60 2.46
CA LEU A 137 19.38 -5.39 1.98
C LEU A 137 20.13 -6.72 1.75
N GLY A 138 19.98 -7.69 2.64
CA GLY A 138 20.58 -9.01 2.47
C GLY A 138 20.03 -9.75 1.23
N LEU A 139 18.74 -9.64 0.95
CA LEU A 139 18.13 -10.20 -0.27
C LEU A 139 18.59 -9.48 -1.53
N ILE A 140 18.80 -8.17 -1.48
CA ILE A 140 19.35 -7.37 -2.58
C ILE A 140 20.80 -7.78 -2.87
N GLU A 141 21.63 -7.91 -1.84
CA GLU A 141 23.03 -8.36 -1.99
C GLU A 141 23.10 -9.78 -2.57
N LEU A 142 22.29 -10.71 -2.05
CA LEU A 142 22.18 -12.06 -2.61
C LEU A 142 21.76 -12.06 -4.09
N ALA A 143 20.86 -11.14 -4.48
CA ALA A 143 20.42 -11.00 -5.86
C ALA A 143 21.50 -10.39 -6.79
N TYR A 144 22.40 -9.56 -6.25
CA TYR A 144 23.59 -9.08 -6.97
C TYR A 144 24.62 -10.19 -7.17
N ASP A 145 24.85 -11.02 -6.15
CA ASP A 145 25.80 -12.13 -6.21
C ASP A 145 25.35 -13.24 -7.16
N ASN A 146 24.06 -13.59 -7.14
CA ASN A 146 23.48 -14.67 -7.93
C ASN A 146 22.25 -14.22 -8.75
N PRO A 147 22.44 -13.39 -9.79
CA PRO A 147 21.32 -12.79 -10.55
C PRO A 147 20.49 -13.83 -11.30
N HIS A 148 21.08 -14.94 -11.76
CA HIS A 148 20.34 -15.99 -12.46
C HIS A 148 19.33 -16.71 -11.56
N GLU A 149 19.71 -17.00 -10.31
CA GLU A 149 18.82 -17.60 -9.33
C GLU A 149 17.70 -16.63 -8.93
N ALA A 150 18.05 -15.36 -8.71
CA ALA A 150 17.08 -14.31 -8.42
C ALA A 150 16.05 -14.15 -9.55
N LEU A 151 16.48 -14.12 -10.81
CA LEU A 151 15.59 -14.05 -11.98
C LEU A 151 14.69 -15.28 -12.10
N SER A 152 15.23 -16.48 -11.85
CA SER A 152 14.45 -17.72 -11.84
C SER A 152 13.35 -17.67 -10.78
N ARG A 153 13.68 -17.20 -9.57
CA ARG A 153 12.73 -17.01 -8.47
C ARG A 153 11.65 -15.98 -8.81
N ILE A 154 12.04 -14.83 -9.36
CA ILE A 154 11.11 -13.76 -9.80
C ILE A 154 10.13 -14.32 -10.83
N LYS A 155 10.61 -14.94 -11.90
CA LYS A 155 9.76 -15.52 -12.95
C LYS A 155 8.83 -16.61 -12.40
N ARG A 156 9.31 -17.43 -11.47
CA ARG A 156 8.48 -18.41 -10.77
C ARG A 156 7.35 -17.73 -9.99
N HIS A 157 7.62 -16.67 -9.24
CA HIS A 157 6.58 -15.92 -8.52
C HIS A 157 5.55 -15.32 -9.48
N LEU A 158 5.98 -14.72 -10.59
CA LEU A 158 5.07 -14.19 -11.62
C LEU A 158 4.14 -15.29 -12.18
N LEU A 159 4.65 -16.51 -12.36
CA LEU A 159 3.85 -17.63 -12.86
C LEU A 159 2.88 -18.20 -11.82
N THR A 160 3.34 -18.44 -10.59
CA THR A 160 2.62 -19.29 -9.63
C THR A 160 1.94 -18.55 -8.50
N GLN A 161 2.43 -17.38 -8.09
CA GLN A 161 1.94 -16.70 -6.90
C GLN A 161 0.70 -15.85 -7.21
N ARG A 162 -0.39 -16.08 -6.48
CA ARG A 162 -1.66 -15.33 -6.58
C ARG A 162 -2.21 -14.87 -5.22
N ALA A 163 -1.59 -15.31 -4.14
CA ALA A 163 -1.85 -14.86 -2.79
C ALA A 163 -0.54 -14.30 -2.22
N PHE A 164 -0.62 -13.14 -1.58
CA PHE A 164 0.52 -12.36 -1.10
C PHE A 164 0.37 -12.13 0.41
N LYS A 165 1.46 -11.74 1.06
CA LYS A 165 1.40 -11.39 2.49
C LYS A 165 0.65 -10.06 2.70
N GLU A 166 0.31 -9.79 3.96
CA GLU A 166 -0.30 -8.52 4.32
C GLU A 166 0.68 -7.37 4.09
N VAL A 167 0.14 -6.22 3.66
CA VAL A 167 0.90 -5.00 3.44
C VAL A 167 0.65 -4.05 4.60
N GLY A 168 1.72 -3.62 5.25
CA GLY A 168 1.65 -2.63 6.33
C GLY A 168 1.25 -1.26 5.77
N ILE A 169 0.57 -0.44 6.58
CA ILE A 169 0.25 0.95 6.23
C ILE A 169 0.62 1.88 7.37
N GLU A 170 1.41 2.89 7.02
CA GLU A 170 1.71 4.04 7.86
C GLU A 170 1.32 5.33 7.12
N PHE A 171 1.41 6.46 7.82
CA PHE A 171 1.16 7.76 7.20
C PHE A 171 2.33 8.70 7.45
N MET A 172 2.81 9.30 6.37
CA MET A 172 3.74 10.43 6.44
C MET A 172 2.94 11.72 6.60
N ASP A 173 3.21 12.46 7.68
CA ASP A 173 2.55 13.73 7.95
C ASP A 173 3.34 14.89 7.32
N LEU A 174 2.75 15.51 6.30
CA LEU A 174 3.27 16.74 5.69
C LEU A 174 2.66 18.00 6.29
N TYR A 175 2.08 17.88 7.50
CA TYR A 175 1.36 18.88 8.29
C TYR A 175 0.06 19.42 7.66
N ASN A 176 0.01 19.53 6.35
CA ASN A 176 -1.17 19.96 5.60
C ASN A 176 -2.06 18.76 5.23
N TYR A 177 -1.47 17.76 4.59
CA TYR A 177 -2.12 16.49 4.25
C TYR A 177 -1.27 15.30 4.73
N LEU A 178 -1.85 14.11 4.65
CA LEU A 178 -1.20 12.87 5.01
C LEU A 178 -1.00 12.03 3.74
N ILE A 179 0.15 11.37 3.62
CA ILE A 179 0.43 10.43 2.53
C ILE A 179 0.49 9.02 3.11
N PRO A 180 -0.28 8.06 2.57
CA PRO A 180 -0.13 6.66 2.97
C PRO A 180 1.22 6.11 2.48
N VAL A 181 1.93 5.41 3.35
CA VAL A 181 3.18 4.72 3.06
C VAL A 181 2.96 3.23 3.30
N TYR A 182 3.15 2.43 2.26
CA TYR A 182 2.90 1.00 2.30
C TYR A 182 4.21 0.23 2.55
N GLU A 183 4.17 -0.73 3.46
CA GLU A 183 5.30 -1.62 3.77
C GLU A 183 4.99 -3.01 3.20
N VAL A 184 5.64 -3.34 2.08
CA VAL A 184 5.48 -4.61 1.34
C VAL A 184 6.62 -5.56 1.72
N GLU A 185 6.37 -6.87 1.67
CA GLU A 185 7.39 -7.89 1.96
C GLU A 185 8.63 -7.72 1.04
N PRO A 186 9.86 -7.78 1.58
CA PRO A 186 11.08 -7.59 0.79
C PRO A 186 11.21 -8.46 -0.46
N LEU A 187 10.79 -9.72 -0.40
CA LEU A 187 10.87 -10.65 -1.52
C LEU A 187 9.86 -10.31 -2.64
N GLU A 188 8.66 -9.88 -2.25
CA GLU A 188 7.61 -9.40 -3.16
C GLU A 188 8.08 -8.09 -3.81
N LYS A 189 8.66 -7.16 -3.03
CA LYS A 189 9.23 -5.90 -3.54
C LYS A 189 10.27 -6.09 -4.64
N ILE A 190 11.17 -7.07 -4.52
CA ILE A 190 12.17 -7.36 -5.58
C ILE A 190 11.48 -7.83 -6.87
N THR A 191 10.45 -8.67 -6.74
CA THR A 191 9.67 -9.19 -7.87
C THR A 191 8.93 -8.05 -8.56
N ASP A 192 8.27 -7.19 -7.79
CA ASP A 192 7.52 -6.03 -8.26
C ASP A 192 8.44 -4.98 -8.91
N ALA A 193 9.59 -4.71 -8.31
CA ALA A 193 10.57 -3.76 -8.87
C ALA A 193 11.12 -4.25 -10.21
N TYR A 194 11.39 -5.54 -10.37
CA TYR A 194 11.78 -6.10 -11.67
C TYR A 194 10.63 -5.99 -12.68
N LEU A 195 9.39 -6.28 -12.29
CA LEU A 195 8.24 -6.19 -13.17
C LEU A 195 7.97 -4.74 -13.61
N ASP A 196 8.13 -3.76 -12.72
CA ASP A 196 8.08 -2.32 -13.00
C ASP A 196 9.13 -1.89 -14.03
N GLN A 197 10.35 -2.43 -13.97
CA GLN A 197 11.36 -2.14 -14.99
C GLN A 197 11.08 -2.85 -16.33
N TYR A 198 10.33 -3.94 -16.33
CA TYR A 198 10.03 -4.71 -17.52
C TYR A 198 8.86 -4.14 -18.34
N LEU A 199 7.82 -3.65 -17.64
CA LEU A 199 6.64 -3.03 -18.24
C LEU A 199 6.92 -1.60 -18.72
#